data_AF-G1TGM4-F1
#
_entry.id   AF-G1TGM4-F1
#
_cell.length_a   1.000
_cell.length_b   1.000
_cell.length_c   1.000
_cell.angle_alpha   90.00
_cell.angle_beta   90.00
_cell.angle_gamma   90.00
#
_symmetry.space_group_name_H-M   'P 1'
#
loop_
_entity.id
_entity.type
_entity.pdbx_description
1 polymer ?
#
loop_
_entity_poly.entity_id
_entity_poly.type
_entity_poly.pdbx_seq_one_letter_code
_entity_poly.pdbx_strand_id
1 'polypeptide(L)'
;MAAPWGEYFSDGSQVSCQTCQEQRLQASLNISNQAYAISAGVSLEGQQLFQTIHKTNKDCKWQEKNIVAMEEVVITPPYQVENCKGKEGSALSHVCKIVEKHFRDVESQKILQCSQAQQPQKEAALS
;
A
#
# COMPACT_ATOMS: atom_id res chain seq x y z
N MET A 1 -13.79 -25.13 -39.58
CA MET A 1 -13.72 -23.92 -40.42
C MET A 1 -12.90 -22.89 -39.66
N ALA A 2 -11.85 -22.38 -40.31
CA ALA A 2 -10.81 -21.54 -39.73
C ALA A 2 -11.32 -20.13 -39.39
N ALA A 3 -10.83 -19.57 -38.29
CA ALA A 3 -10.62 -18.12 -38.19
C ALA A 3 -9.16 -17.86 -38.62
N PRO A 4 -8.93 -17.18 -39.76
CA PRO A 4 -7.62 -16.71 -40.18
C PRO A 4 -7.31 -15.32 -39.60
N TRP A 5 -6.03 -15.13 -39.30
CA TRP A 5 -5.31 -13.85 -39.29
C TRP A 5 -5.59 -12.84 -38.17
N GLY A 6 -4.76 -12.94 -37.15
CA GLY A 6 -4.40 -11.87 -36.22
C GLY A 6 -3.08 -12.28 -35.58
N GLU A 7 -1.99 -11.91 -36.25
CA GLU A 7 -0.64 -12.45 -36.13
C GLU A 7 -0.13 -12.62 -34.68
N TYR A 8 0.33 -13.85 -34.44
CA TYR A 8 1.31 -14.22 -33.45
C TYR A 8 2.60 -13.44 -33.71
N PHE A 9 2.81 -12.34 -32.99
CA PHE A 9 4.10 -11.65 -33.00
C PHE A 9 5.09 -12.45 -32.14
N SER A 10 5.94 -13.21 -32.85
CA SER A 10 7.24 -13.67 -32.36
C SER A 10 8.27 -12.61 -32.65
N ASP A 11 8.78 -11.95 -31.61
CA ASP A 11 10.04 -11.19 -31.51
C ASP A 11 9.93 -10.16 -30.36
N GLY A 12 10.83 -10.22 -29.38
CA GLY A 12 11.05 -9.11 -28.44
C GLY A 12 10.01 -8.91 -27.33
N SER A 13 10.38 -9.31 -26.11
CA SER A 13 9.61 -9.05 -24.88
C SER A 13 9.28 -7.56 -24.68
N GLN A 14 8.04 -7.15 -24.90
CA GLN A 14 7.46 -5.98 -24.25
C GLN A 14 6.20 -6.40 -23.50
N VAL A 15 6.21 -6.20 -22.19
CA VAL A 15 5.05 -6.37 -21.32
C VAL A 15 3.95 -5.43 -21.85
N SER A 16 2.91 -6.01 -22.43
CA SER A 16 1.77 -5.29 -23.05
C SER A 16 0.62 -5.04 -22.07
N CYS A 17 0.73 -5.54 -20.84
CA CYS A 17 -0.21 -5.22 -19.77
C CYS A 17 0.33 -4.01 -18.98
N GLN A 18 -0.28 -2.84 -19.16
CA GLN A 18 0.04 -1.62 -18.39
C GLN A 18 0.03 -1.89 -16.88
N THR A 19 -0.92 -2.70 -16.41
CA THR A 19 -1.02 -3.13 -15.01
C THR A 19 0.18 -3.97 -14.56
N CYS A 20 0.71 -4.87 -15.41
CA CYS A 20 1.92 -5.64 -15.09
C CYS A 20 3.19 -4.77 -15.09
N GLN A 21 3.25 -3.75 -15.94
CA GLN A 21 4.35 -2.79 -15.95
C GLN A 21 4.39 -1.98 -14.66
N GLU A 22 3.23 -1.45 -14.24
CA GLU A 22 3.11 -0.68 -13.01
C GLU A 22 3.33 -1.54 -11.76
N GLN A 23 2.87 -2.79 -11.74
CA GLN A 23 3.14 -3.73 -10.64
C GLN A 23 4.64 -3.98 -10.45
N ARG A 24 5.41 -4.11 -11.55
CA ARG A 24 6.88 -4.29 -11.47
C ARG A 24 7.58 -3.03 -10.93
N LEU A 25 7.13 -1.84 -11.33
CA LEU A 25 7.68 -0.58 -10.83
C LEU A 25 7.34 -0.36 -9.35
N GLN A 26 6.11 -0.70 -8.94
CA GLN A 26 5.67 -0.63 -7.54
C GLN A 26 6.49 -1.59 -6.67
N ALA A 27 6.75 -2.82 -7.13
CA ALA A 27 7.56 -3.79 -6.39
C ALA A 27 8.97 -3.27 -6.08
N SER A 28 9.63 -2.61 -7.03
CA SER A 28 10.97 -2.05 -6.82
C SER A 28 10.98 -0.92 -5.78
N LEU A 29 10.00 -0.01 -5.81
CA LEU A 29 9.90 1.07 -4.82
C LEU A 29 9.51 0.54 -3.43
N ASN A 30 8.62 -0.47 -3.38
CA ASN A 30 8.20 -1.09 -2.12
C ASN A 30 9.39 -1.71 -1.38
N ILE A 31 10.30 -2.38 -2.09
CA ILE A 31 11.49 -3.01 -1.48
C ILE A 31 12.40 -1.95 -0.84
N SER A 32 12.70 -0.86 -1.55
CA SER A 32 13.57 0.21 -1.04
C SER A 32 12.98 0.90 0.19
N ASN A 33 11.67 1.18 0.17
CA ASN A 33 10.97 1.80 1.30
C ASN A 33 10.87 0.85 2.50
N GLN A 34 10.69 -0.44 2.27
CA GLN A 34 10.63 -1.44 3.33
C GLN A 34 12.00 -1.62 4.00
N ALA A 35 13.08 -1.65 3.23
CA ALA A 35 14.44 -1.69 3.78
C ALA A 35 14.73 -0.48 4.67
N TYR A 36 14.28 0.71 4.27
CA TYR A 36 14.38 1.93 5.07
C TYR A 36 13.55 1.84 6.36
N ALA A 37 12.30 1.40 6.27
CA ALA A 37 11.43 1.27 7.43
C ALA A 37 11.98 0.28 8.47
N ILE A 38 12.57 -0.83 8.00
CA ILE A 38 13.24 -1.80 8.86
C ILE A 38 14.45 -1.17 9.54
N SER A 39 15.30 -0.44 8.79
CA SER A 39 16.50 0.17 9.36
C SER A 39 16.19 1.29 10.35
N ALA A 40 15.12 2.05 10.13
CA ALA A 40 14.66 3.09 11.03
C ALA A 40 13.79 2.58 12.21
N GLY A 41 13.42 1.30 12.23
CA GLY A 41 12.59 0.71 13.30
C GLY A 41 11.16 1.23 13.30
N VAL A 42 10.58 1.42 12.11
CA VAL A 42 9.22 1.91 11.88
C VAL A 42 8.21 0.77 12.07
N SER A 43 7.09 1.03 12.76
CA SER A 43 6.02 0.04 12.93
C SER A 43 5.37 -0.36 11.61
N LEU A 44 4.73 -1.54 11.59
CA LEU A 44 4.00 -2.03 10.42
C LEU A 44 2.89 -1.06 9.98
N GLU A 45 2.21 -0.41 10.94
CA GLU A 45 1.19 0.60 10.67
C GLU A 45 1.76 1.77 9.85
N GLY A 46 2.93 2.29 10.21
CA GLY A 46 3.59 3.36 9.45
C GLY A 46 3.97 2.92 8.04
N GLN A 47 4.43 1.67 7.87
CA GLN A 47 4.76 1.11 6.56
C GLN A 47 3.55 0.99 5.64
N GLN A 48 2.41 0.55 6.18
CA GLN A 48 1.16 0.44 5.45
C GLN A 48 0.60 1.82 5.08
N LEU A 49 0.65 2.76 6.01
CA LEU A 49 0.20 4.12 5.79
C LEU A 49 1.04 4.80 4.69
N PHE A 50 2.37 4.70 4.76
CA PHE A 50 3.25 5.25 3.73
C PHE A 50 2.89 4.72 2.34
N GLN A 51 2.65 3.42 2.21
CA GLN A 51 2.25 2.83 0.92
C GLN A 51 0.93 3.41 0.41
N THR A 52 -0.07 3.59 1.27
CA THR A 52 -1.36 4.19 0.89
C THR A 52 -1.18 5.65 0.47
N ILE A 53 -0.40 6.43 1.21
CA ILE A 53 -0.10 7.82 0.87
C ILE A 53 0.67 7.88 -0.46
N HIS A 54 1.72 7.07 -0.62
CA HIS A 54 2.56 7.03 -1.82
C HIS A 54 1.79 6.58 -3.08
N LYS A 55 0.80 5.69 -2.92
CA LYS A 55 -0.11 5.30 -4.02
C LYS A 55 -1.02 6.44 -4.46
N THR A 56 -1.43 7.28 -3.51
CA THR A 56 -2.36 8.40 -3.76
C THR A 56 -1.62 9.65 -4.23
N ASN A 57 -0.44 9.91 -3.66
CA ASN A 57 0.45 11.04 -3.95
C ASN A 57 1.89 10.52 -4.03
N LYS A 58 2.51 10.57 -5.21
CA LYS A 58 3.88 10.08 -5.39
C LYS A 58 4.95 10.94 -4.71
N ASP A 59 4.60 12.18 -4.34
CA ASP A 59 5.42 13.09 -3.56
C ASP A 59 5.40 12.74 -2.06
N CYS A 60 5.88 11.54 -1.73
CA CYS A 60 5.98 11.05 -0.36
C CYS A 60 7.38 10.46 -0.12
N LYS A 61 8.04 10.90 0.95
CA LYS A 61 9.42 10.51 1.30
C LYS A 61 9.49 10.12 2.76
N TRP A 62 10.37 9.17 3.08
CA TRP A 62 10.69 8.85 4.46
C TRP A 62 11.71 9.84 5.04
N GLN A 63 11.47 10.26 6.28
CA GLN A 63 12.39 11.09 7.07
C GLN A 63 12.54 10.49 8.47
N GLU A 64 13.54 9.64 8.63
CA GLU A 64 13.82 8.84 9.82
C GLU A 64 12.65 7.91 10.18
N LYS A 65 11.89 8.28 11.20
CA LYS A 65 10.65 7.60 11.60
C LYS A 65 9.41 8.36 11.16
N ASN A 66 9.57 9.49 10.48
CA ASN A 66 8.49 10.36 10.05
C ASN A 66 8.25 10.17 8.56
N ILE A 67 7.01 10.40 8.14
CA ILE A 67 6.61 10.35 6.74
C ILE A 67 6.40 11.79 6.27
N VAL A 68 7.11 12.22 5.23
CA VAL A 68 6.96 13.56 4.65
C VAL A 68 6.16 13.46 3.36
N ALA A 69 4.93 13.94 3.37
CA ALA A 69 4.02 14.00 2.24
C ALA A 69 3.91 15.43 1.70
N MET A 70 3.87 15.57 0.38
CA MET A 70 3.77 16.85 -0.33
C MET A 70 4.86 17.87 0.06
N GLU A 71 5.99 17.42 0.63
CA GLU A 71 7.10 18.23 1.16
C GLU A 71 6.73 19.22 2.30
N GLU A 72 5.43 19.47 2.53
CA GLU A 72 4.91 20.42 3.51
C GLU A 72 4.27 19.73 4.73
N VAL A 73 3.97 18.42 4.65
CA VAL A 73 3.27 17.68 5.71
C VAL A 73 4.14 16.53 6.22
N VAL A 74 4.38 16.50 7.52
CA VAL A 74 5.16 15.50 8.24
C VAL A 74 4.25 14.73 9.19
N ILE A 75 4.13 13.43 9.00
CA ILE A 75 3.41 12.53 9.91
C ILE A 75 4.42 11.88 10.85
N THR A 76 4.31 12.16 12.14
CA THR A 76 5.17 11.55 13.16
C THR A 76 4.48 10.33 13.81
N PRO A 77 5.23 9.33 14.33
CA PRO A 77 4.65 8.28 15.16
C PRO A 77 3.87 8.91 16.34
N PRO A 78 2.67 8.43 16.71
CA PRO A 78 1.97 7.18 16.33
C PRO A 78 1.16 7.21 15.01
N TYR A 79 1.55 7.99 14.01
CA TYR A 79 0.98 8.01 12.64
C TYR A 79 -0.53 8.24 12.55
N GLN A 80 -1.09 8.97 13.52
CA GLN A 80 -2.51 9.33 13.53
C GLN A 80 -2.78 10.61 12.73
N VAL A 81 -4.05 10.84 12.40
CA VAL A 81 -4.52 12.10 11.80
C VAL A 81 -4.16 13.31 12.68
N GLU A 82 -4.11 13.13 14.00
CA GLU A 82 -3.76 14.18 14.97
C GLU A 82 -2.26 14.45 15.03
N ASN A 83 -1.43 13.50 14.60
CA ASN A 83 0.03 13.62 14.56
C ASN A 83 0.56 14.11 13.21
N CYS A 84 -0.33 14.52 12.31
CA CYS A 84 0.04 15.17 11.06
C CYS A 84 0.46 16.62 11.37
N LYS A 85 1.76 16.91 11.27
CA LYS A 85 2.34 18.24 11.44
C LYS A 85 2.70 18.81 10.08
N GLY A 86 2.14 19.94 9.70
CA GLY A 86 2.48 20.56 8.43
C GLY A 86 1.95 21.97 8.35
N LYS A 87 2.19 22.60 7.22
CA LYS A 87 1.60 23.89 6.93
C LYS A 87 0.07 23.74 6.85
N GLU A 88 -0.66 24.53 7.62
CA GLU A 88 -2.12 24.55 7.58
C GLU A 88 -2.57 24.91 6.15
N GLY A 89 -3.36 24.04 5.53
CA GLY A 89 -3.74 24.20 4.13
C GLY A 89 -4.45 22.97 3.55
N SER A 90 -4.71 23.02 2.24
CA SER A 90 -5.36 21.93 1.51
C SER A 90 -4.55 20.64 1.55
N ALA A 91 -3.21 20.72 1.57
CA ALA A 91 -2.30 19.59 1.66
C ALA A 91 -2.49 18.79 2.96
N LEU A 92 -2.46 19.46 4.12
CA LEU A 92 -2.69 18.84 5.42
C LEU A 92 -4.08 18.17 5.48
N SER A 93 -5.12 18.88 5.03
CA SER A 93 -6.48 18.34 4.97
C SER A 93 -6.58 17.10 4.08
N HIS A 94 -5.89 17.09 2.92
CA HIS A 94 -5.86 15.94 2.02
C HIS A 94 -5.13 14.75 2.64
N VAL A 95 -3.97 14.98 3.25
CA VAL A 95 -3.19 13.93 3.93
C VAL A 95 -3.99 13.34 5.09
N CYS A 96 -4.61 14.15 5.95
CA CYS A 96 -5.45 13.65 7.05
C CYS A 96 -6.60 12.77 6.54
N LYS A 97 -7.25 13.15 5.43
CA LYS A 97 -8.31 12.31 4.82
C LYS A 97 -7.78 10.96 4.34
N ILE A 98 -6.58 10.93 3.76
CA ILE A 98 -5.94 9.68 3.30
C ILE A 98 -5.61 8.79 4.50
N VAL A 99 -5.05 9.37 5.57
CA VAL A 99 -4.74 8.65 6.81
C VAL A 99 -6.02 8.10 7.44
N GLU A 100 -7.07 8.91 7.56
CA GLU A 100 -8.36 8.44 8.09
C GLU A 100 -8.94 7.30 7.27
N LYS A 101 -8.93 7.45 5.94
CA LYS A 101 -9.38 6.40 5.02
C LYS A 101 -8.56 5.13 5.19
N HIS A 102 -7.24 5.24 5.34
CA HIS A 102 -6.35 4.10 5.54
C HIS A 102 -6.76 3.27 6.77
N PHE A 103 -6.97 3.90 7.92
CA PHE A 103 -7.41 3.19 9.13
C PHE A 103 -8.76 2.49 8.94
N ARG A 104 -9.71 3.16 8.25
CA ARG A 104 -11.02 2.58 7.93
C ARG A 104 -10.93 1.37 6.99
N ASP A 105 -10.08 1.44 5.97
CA ASP A 105 -9.81 0.35 5.04
C ASP A 105 -9.13 -0.83 5.75
N VAL A 106 -8.13 -0.57 6.60
CA VAL A 106 -7.43 -1.60 7.38
C VAL A 106 -8.39 -2.32 8.32
N GLU A 107 -9.25 -1.59 9.03
CA GLU A 107 -10.26 -2.20 9.90
C GLU A 107 -11.25 -3.06 9.11
N SER A 108 -11.71 -2.56 7.94
CA SER A 108 -12.60 -3.31 7.05
C SER A 108 -11.96 -4.60 6.53
N GLN A 109 -10.69 -4.54 6.13
CA GLN A 109 -9.93 -5.72 5.68
C GLN A 109 -9.72 -6.74 6.79
N LYS A 110 -9.43 -6.28 8.01
CA LYS A 110 -9.27 -7.16 9.18
C LYS A 110 -10.55 -7.95 9.48
N ILE A 111 -11.71 -7.30 9.36
CA ILE A 111 -13.02 -7.96 9.55
C ILE A 111 -13.24 -9.03 8.47
N LEU A 112 -12.98 -8.71 7.20
CA LEU A 112 -13.15 -9.66 6.08
C LEU A 112 -12.21 -10.88 6.18
N GLN A 113 -11.00 -10.69 6.71
CA GLN A 113 -10.02 -11.77 6.85
C GLN A 113 -10.32 -12.70 8.03
N CYS A 114 -10.99 -12.20 9.08
CA CYS A 114 -11.42 -13.03 10.21
C CYS A 114 -12.61 -13.94 9.87
N SER A 115 -13.50 -13.50 8.96
CA SER A 115 -14.71 -14.27 8.58
C SER A 115 -14.43 -15.56 7.81
N GLN A 116 -13.22 -15.77 7.28
CA GLN A 116 -12.82 -17.01 6.61
C GLN A 116 -12.11 -18.01 7.53
N ALA A 117 -11.82 -17.66 8.79
CA ALA A 117 -11.06 -18.50 9.72
C ALA A 117 -11.92 -19.28 10.75
N GLN A 118 -13.26 -19.25 10.65
CA GLN A 118 -14.15 -20.09 11.46
C GLN A 118 -14.80 -21.18 10.61
N GLN A 119 -14.03 -22.22 10.27
CA GLN A 119 -14.59 -23.58 10.24
C GLN A 119 -14.18 -24.29 11.53
N PRO A 120 -15.13 -24.67 12.41
CA PRO A 120 -14.82 -25.56 13.54
C PRO A 120 -14.45 -26.93 12.99
N GLN A 121 -13.21 -27.36 13.21
CA GLN A 121 -12.82 -28.76 13.11
C GLN A 121 -13.66 -29.57 14.11
N LYS A 122 -14.66 -30.32 13.62
CA LYS A 122 -15.20 -31.46 14.35
C LYS A 122 -15.65 -32.50 13.34
N GLU A 123 -14.75 -33.44 13.01
CA GLU A 123 -15.09 -34.83 12.70
C GLU A 123 -13.79 -35.65 12.61
N ALA A 124 -13.29 -36.03 13.79
CA ALA A 124 -12.31 -37.07 13.97
C ALA A 124 -12.63 -37.81 15.28
N ALA A 125 -13.61 -38.70 15.22
CA ALA A 125 -13.80 -39.81 16.16
C ALA A 125 -14.49 -40.91 15.33
N LEU A 126 -13.72 -41.89 14.82
CA LEU A 126 -13.52 -43.21 15.45
C LEU A 126 -14.85 -43.96 15.63
N SER A 127 -15.20 -44.81 14.66
CA SER A 127 -15.26 -46.29 14.78
C SER A 127 -16.12 -46.90 13.68
#